data_AF-A0A2V5K8F8-F1
#
_entry.id   AF-A0A2V5K8F8-F1
#
_cell.length_a   1.000
_cell.length_b   1.000
_cell.length_c   1.000
_cell.angle_alpha   90.00
_cell.angle_beta   90.00
_cell.angle_gamma   90.00
#
_symmetry.space_group_name_H-M   'P 1'
#
loop_
_entity.id
_entity.type
_entity.pdbx_description
1 polymer ?
#
loop_
_entity_poly.entity_id
_entity_poly.type
_entity_poly.pdbx_seq_one_letter_code
_entity_poly.pdbx_strand_id
1 'polypeptide(L)'
;MKGLVPLFLGIFGTFAFSWLGLTVVPNWQIGHLNPQSDEEGTDIYPQPQSGMFERGARVYAANGCIYCHSQQVRADYAADDIERKWGNRRSAPRDYIFEQTVFLGKMRMGQDIANIGARAPAEQASPSPAGAAAPATSPSRGTSPAVSPTSQGRAPTAASPAPKQTPSPSPAAQPGSPAPAASPAAPGGSPAASPASPGP
;
A
#
# COMPACT_ATOMS: atom_id res chain seq x y z
N MET A 1 48.60 19.58 -18.96
CA MET A 1 47.65 18.55 -18.48
C MET A 1 47.83 18.15 -17.00
N LYS A 2 48.55 18.91 -16.16
CA LYS A 2 48.87 18.49 -14.76
C LYS A 2 47.77 18.77 -13.72
N GLY A 3 46.69 19.47 -14.09
CA GLY A 3 45.56 19.79 -13.19
C GLY A 3 44.27 19.01 -13.46
N LEU A 4 44.22 18.21 -14.54
CA LEU A 4 43.00 17.49 -14.92
C LEU A 4 42.74 16.30 -13.99
N VAL A 5 43.79 15.58 -13.60
CA VAL A 5 43.72 14.41 -12.70
C VAL A 5 43.11 14.76 -11.32
N PRO A 6 43.59 15.78 -10.58
CA PRO A 6 42.99 16.12 -9.29
C PRO A 6 41.56 16.68 -9.42
N LEU A 7 41.25 17.41 -10.49
CA LEU A 7 39.89 17.89 -10.76
C LEU A 7 38.94 16.71 -11.01
N PHE A 8 39.36 15.74 -11.84
CA PHE A 8 38.57 14.54 -12.11
C PHE A 8 38.33 13.72 -10.83
N LEU A 9 39.36 13.50 -10.02
CA LEU A 9 39.22 12.77 -8.76
C LEU A 9 38.31 13.49 -7.76
N GLY A 10 38.39 14.82 -7.69
CA GLY A 10 37.50 15.62 -6.85
C GLY A 10 36.03 15.46 -7.26
N ILE A 11 35.74 15.64 -8.55
CA ILE A 11 34.37 15.49 -9.09
C ILE A 11 33.87 14.05 -8.92
N PHE A 12 34.69 13.06 -9.29
CA PHE A 12 34.32 11.65 -9.12
C PHE A 12 34.06 11.32 -7.65
N GLY A 13 34.91 11.80 -6.74
CA GLY A 13 34.77 11.60 -5.31
C GLY A 13 33.46 12.16 -4.76
N THR A 14 33.06 13.38 -5.13
CA THR A 14 31.79 13.96 -4.65
C THR A 14 30.58 13.16 -5.13
N PHE A 15 30.56 12.71 -6.39
CA PHE A 15 29.51 11.84 -6.91
C PHE A 15 29.51 10.46 -6.22
N ALA A 16 30.69 9.86 -6.02
CA ALA A 16 30.81 8.56 -5.37
C ALA A 16 30.33 8.61 -3.91
N PHE A 17 30.74 9.62 -3.14
CA PHE A 17 30.26 9.82 -1.77
C PHE A 17 28.77 10.11 -1.71
N SER A 18 28.24 10.92 -2.65
CA SER A 18 26.80 11.17 -2.75
C SER A 18 26.01 9.89 -3.02
N TRP A 19 26.45 9.07 -3.98
CA TRP A 19 25.83 7.77 -4.28
C TRP A 19 25.93 6.81 -3.09
N LEU A 20 27.10 6.67 -2.46
CA LEU A 20 27.26 5.82 -1.28
C LEU A 20 26.31 6.24 -0.14
N GLY A 21 26.27 7.53 0.18
CA GLY A 21 25.45 8.07 1.27
C GLY A 21 23.94 8.02 1.01
N LEU A 22 23.51 8.25 -0.24
CA LEU A 22 22.08 8.35 -0.57
C LEU A 22 21.47 7.05 -1.10
N THR A 23 22.24 6.14 -1.68
CA THR A 23 21.70 4.88 -2.21
C THR A 23 22.22 3.65 -1.48
N VAL A 24 23.54 3.52 -1.27
CA VAL A 24 24.11 2.29 -0.70
C VAL A 24 23.78 2.16 0.79
N VAL A 25 24.02 3.21 1.58
CA VAL A 25 23.77 3.17 3.02
C VAL A 25 22.28 2.93 3.33
N PRO A 26 21.30 3.65 2.73
CA PRO A 26 19.89 3.38 3.02
C PRO A 26 19.45 1.99 2.52
N ASN A 27 19.91 1.54 1.35
CA ASN A 27 19.58 0.21 0.86
C ASN A 27 20.10 -0.89 1.81
N TRP A 28 21.28 -0.70 2.40
CA TRP A 28 21.80 -1.67 3.37
C TRP A 28 21.01 -1.65 4.69
N GLN A 29 20.56 -0.48 5.15
CA GLN A 29 19.79 -0.35 6.39
C GLN A 29 18.33 -0.84 6.28
N ILE A 30 17.66 -0.53 5.17
CA ILE A 30 16.21 -0.74 5.02
C ILE A 30 15.78 -1.45 3.72
N GLY A 31 16.70 -1.84 2.84
CA GLY A 31 16.36 -2.48 1.56
C GLY A 31 15.86 -3.92 1.68
N HIS A 32 16.16 -4.58 2.80
CA HIS A 32 15.85 -6.01 3.01
C HIS A 32 14.91 -6.23 4.20
N LEU A 33 13.86 -5.42 4.32
CA LEU A 33 12.83 -5.64 5.34
C LEU A 33 11.97 -6.86 4.97
N ASN A 34 11.91 -7.83 5.88
CA ASN A 34 11.00 -8.97 5.79
C ASN A 34 9.70 -8.72 6.58
N PRO A 35 8.67 -9.57 6.49
CA PRO A 35 7.59 -9.58 7.47
C PRO A 35 8.13 -9.81 8.89
N GLN A 36 7.44 -9.27 9.90
CA GLN A 36 7.67 -9.59 11.31
C GLN A 36 6.76 -10.76 11.70
N SER A 37 7.24 -11.67 12.53
CA SER A 37 6.42 -12.68 13.21
C SER A 37 6.64 -12.64 14.72
N ASP A 38 5.73 -13.23 15.47
CA ASP A 38 5.90 -13.67 16.86
C ASP A 38 6.88 -14.85 16.96
N GLU A 39 7.20 -15.26 18.19
CA GLU A 39 8.15 -16.35 18.51
C GLU A 39 7.66 -17.70 17.98
N GLU A 40 6.33 -17.88 17.93
CA GLU A 40 5.65 -19.06 17.42
C GLU A 40 5.44 -19.05 15.90
N GLY A 41 5.72 -17.93 15.23
CA GLY A 41 5.56 -17.77 13.77
C GLY A 41 4.11 -17.75 13.29
N THR A 42 3.15 -17.50 14.19
CA THR A 42 1.71 -17.54 13.92
C THR A 42 1.12 -16.18 13.53
N ASP A 43 1.70 -15.07 14.00
CA ASP A 43 1.25 -13.71 13.73
C ASP A 43 2.21 -12.98 12.79
N ILE A 44 2.15 -13.33 11.50
CA ILE A 44 2.98 -12.72 10.46
C ILE A 44 2.34 -11.41 9.98
N TYR A 45 3.09 -10.31 10.07
CA TYR A 45 2.67 -9.00 9.58
C TYR A 45 3.82 -8.22 8.90
N PRO A 46 3.57 -7.55 7.76
CA PRO A 46 2.36 -7.61 6.95
C PRO A 46 2.21 -8.95 6.23
N GLN A 47 0.99 -9.26 5.79
CA GLN A 47 0.69 -10.42 4.96
C GLN A 47 0.82 -10.06 3.47
N PRO A 48 1.19 -11.00 2.59
CA PRO A 48 1.14 -10.79 1.14
C PRO A 48 -0.25 -10.35 0.68
N GLN A 49 -0.29 -9.35 -0.19
CA GLN A 49 -1.54 -8.75 -0.64
C GLN A 49 -2.32 -9.68 -1.58
N SER A 50 -3.65 -9.69 -1.44
CA SER A 50 -4.52 -10.43 -2.37
C SER A 50 -4.72 -9.67 -3.69
N GLY A 51 -5.13 -10.36 -4.76
CA GLY A 51 -5.48 -9.69 -6.02
C GLY A 51 -6.69 -8.74 -5.94
N MET A 52 -7.46 -8.76 -4.84
CA MET A 52 -8.51 -7.76 -4.58
C MET A 52 -7.92 -6.46 -4.04
N PHE A 53 -6.84 -6.53 -3.26
CA PHE A 53 -6.14 -5.35 -2.75
C PHE A 53 -5.62 -4.49 -3.90
N GLU A 54 -4.97 -5.09 -4.90
CA GLU A 54 -4.46 -4.36 -6.07
C GLU A 54 -5.58 -3.68 -6.87
N ARG A 55 -6.73 -4.36 -7.03
CA ARG A 55 -7.90 -3.78 -7.69
C ARG A 55 -8.46 -2.60 -6.89
N GLY A 56 -8.58 -2.75 -5.57
CA GLY A 56 -8.98 -1.68 -4.66
C GLY A 56 -8.04 -0.49 -4.72
N ALA A 57 -6.73 -0.71 -4.76
CA ALA A 57 -5.71 0.35 -4.88
C ALA A 57 -5.86 1.16 -6.18
N ARG A 58 -6.22 0.53 -7.30
CA ARG A 58 -6.51 1.24 -8.56
C ARG A 58 -7.77 2.09 -8.45
N VAL A 59 -8.81 1.59 -7.80
CA VAL A 59 -10.05 2.36 -7.55
C VAL A 59 -9.76 3.53 -6.61
N TYR A 60 -8.98 3.32 -5.56
CA TYR A 60 -8.52 4.34 -4.62
C TYR A 60 -7.79 5.47 -5.34
N ALA A 61 -6.86 5.12 -6.23
CA ALA A 61 -6.13 6.08 -7.05
C ALA A 61 -7.03 6.81 -8.05
N ALA A 62 -7.90 6.09 -8.78
CA ALA A 62 -8.79 6.66 -9.79
C ALA A 62 -9.80 7.66 -9.21
N ASN A 63 -10.27 7.44 -7.98
CA ASN A 63 -11.17 8.35 -7.28
C ASN A 63 -10.45 9.48 -6.53
N GLY A 64 -9.12 9.51 -6.58
CA GLY A 64 -8.34 10.58 -5.95
C GLY A 64 -8.44 10.60 -4.43
N CYS A 65 -8.71 9.47 -3.78
CA CYS A 65 -8.88 9.41 -2.32
C CYS A 65 -7.64 9.91 -1.56
N ILE A 66 -6.45 9.75 -2.14
CA ILE A 66 -5.16 10.28 -1.63
C ILE A 66 -5.15 11.81 -1.42
N TYR A 67 -6.01 12.57 -2.11
CA TYR A 67 -6.08 14.02 -1.93
C TYR A 67 -6.69 14.43 -0.59
N CYS A 68 -7.53 13.58 0.00
CA CYS A 68 -8.19 13.83 1.28
C CYS A 68 -7.67 12.94 2.40
N HIS A 69 -7.24 11.72 2.08
CA HIS A 69 -6.84 10.69 3.05
C HIS A 69 -5.37 10.32 2.90
N SER A 70 -4.67 10.29 4.04
CA SER A 70 -3.35 9.67 4.14
C SER A 70 -3.46 8.19 4.45
N GLN A 71 -2.41 7.47 4.09
CA GLN A 71 -2.13 6.11 4.56
C GLN A 71 -0.80 6.16 5.30
N GLN A 72 -0.76 6.89 6.41
CA GLN A 72 0.41 6.99 7.26
C GLN A 72 -0.01 7.45 8.65
N VAL A 73 -0.01 6.52 9.61
CA VAL A 73 -0.17 6.86 11.02
C VAL A 73 1.12 7.49 11.52
N ARG A 74 1.05 8.76 11.91
CA ARG A 74 2.19 9.49 12.45
C ARG A 74 2.47 9.07 13.88
N ALA A 75 3.71 9.26 14.31
CA ALA A 75 4.09 9.05 15.69
C ALA A 75 3.42 10.07 16.61
N ASP A 76 3.24 9.70 17.87
CA ASP A 76 2.67 10.50 18.95
C ASP A 76 3.32 11.88 19.09
N TYR A 77 4.64 11.97 18.98
CA TYR A 77 5.36 13.24 19.04
C TYR A 77 5.15 14.16 17.82
N ALA A 78 4.61 13.64 16.72
CA ALA A 78 4.40 14.38 15.48
C ALA A 78 2.92 14.71 15.23
N ALA A 79 1.99 13.90 15.77
CA ALA A 79 0.55 14.13 15.78
C ALA A 79 -0.20 13.13 16.67
N ASP A 80 -1.41 13.50 17.08
CA ASP A 80 -2.31 12.65 17.89
C ASP A 80 -3.10 11.62 17.05
N ASP A 81 -2.45 11.00 16.06
CA ASP A 81 -3.07 9.98 15.20
C ASP A 81 -3.43 8.71 16.00
N ILE A 82 -2.57 8.34 16.96
CA ILE A 82 -2.76 7.20 17.85
C ILE A 82 -3.88 7.49 18.86
N GLU A 83 -3.94 8.71 19.39
CA GLU A 83 -5.01 9.13 20.32
C GLU A 83 -6.37 9.11 19.64
N ARG A 84 -6.44 9.53 18.36
CA ARG A 84 -7.63 9.42 17.49
C ARG A 84 -7.98 7.99 17.09
N LYS A 85 -7.23 6.99 17.58
CA LYS A 85 -7.42 5.58 17.27
C LYS A 85 -7.37 5.31 15.77
N TRP A 86 -6.44 5.95 15.06
CA TRP A 86 -6.22 5.69 13.62
C TRP A 86 -5.26 4.54 13.35
N GLY A 87 -4.53 4.12 14.36
CA GLY A 87 -3.76 2.89 14.42
C GLY A 87 -3.29 2.66 15.85
N ASN A 88 -2.84 1.44 16.14
CA ASN A 88 -2.29 1.09 17.45
C ASN A 88 -0.82 1.53 17.60
N ARG A 89 -0.13 1.79 16.47
CA ARG A 89 1.27 2.22 16.39
C ARG A 89 1.48 3.14 15.19
N ARG A 90 2.59 3.88 15.20
CA ARG A 90 3.07 4.61 14.01
C ARG A 90 3.29 3.65 12.84
N SER A 91 3.05 4.12 11.62
CA SER A 91 3.42 3.39 10.41
C SER A 91 4.94 3.24 10.35
N ALA A 92 5.38 2.06 9.91
CA ALA A 92 6.77 1.72 9.67
C ALA A 92 6.98 1.41 8.17
N PRO A 93 8.20 1.58 7.62
CA PRO A 93 8.50 1.19 6.24
C PRO A 93 8.12 -0.26 5.93
N ARG A 94 8.20 -1.14 6.94
CA ARG A 94 7.81 -2.56 6.85
C ARG A 94 6.36 -2.76 6.40
N ASP A 95 5.46 -1.85 6.77
CA ASP A 95 4.03 -2.00 6.51
C ASP A 95 3.72 -1.98 5.01
N TYR A 96 4.63 -1.44 4.19
CA TYR A 96 4.44 -1.23 2.75
C TYR A 96 5.28 -2.17 1.88
N ILE A 97 5.95 -3.20 2.45
CA ILE A 97 6.89 -4.05 1.69
C ILE A 97 6.25 -4.84 0.55
N PHE A 98 4.94 -5.08 0.61
CA PHE A 98 4.17 -5.75 -0.45
C PHE A 98 3.39 -4.78 -1.35
N GLU A 99 3.49 -3.47 -1.10
CA GLU A 99 2.81 -2.47 -1.92
C GLU A 99 3.73 -1.98 -3.04
N GLN A 100 3.33 -2.26 -4.29
CA GLN A 100 4.05 -1.76 -5.46
C GLN A 100 3.95 -0.23 -5.59
N THR A 101 2.85 0.36 -5.12
CA THR A 101 2.61 1.80 -5.14
C THR A 101 2.06 2.23 -3.80
N VAL A 102 2.86 2.98 -3.06
CA VAL A 102 2.51 3.42 -1.70
C VAL A 102 1.81 4.78 -1.75
N PHE A 103 0.63 4.85 -1.15
CA PHE A 103 -0.23 6.05 -1.17
C PHE A 103 -0.22 6.81 0.17
N LEU A 104 0.98 7.19 0.66
CA LEU A 104 1.13 7.85 1.97
C LEU A 104 0.23 9.08 2.14
N GLY A 105 0.02 9.85 1.06
CA GLY A 105 -0.74 11.09 1.08
C GLY A 105 0.06 12.25 1.65
N LYS A 106 -0.25 13.48 1.20
CA LYS A 106 0.45 14.71 1.63
C LYS A 106 -0.46 15.74 2.29
N MET A 107 -1.77 15.54 2.15
CA MET A 107 -2.82 16.36 2.73
C MET A 107 -3.73 15.43 3.52
N ARG A 108 -4.30 15.93 4.60
CA ARG A 108 -5.24 15.17 5.42
C ARG A 108 -6.44 16.05 5.77
N MET A 109 -7.46 16.00 4.92
CA MET A 109 -8.77 16.61 5.19
C MET A 109 -9.72 15.59 5.85
N GLY A 110 -9.62 14.32 5.46
CA GLY A 110 -10.32 13.22 6.09
C GLY A 110 -9.44 12.45 7.08
N GLN A 111 -10.02 11.43 7.73
CA GLN A 111 -9.27 10.55 8.63
C GLN A 111 -8.17 9.76 7.89
N ASP A 112 -7.13 9.36 8.62
CA ASP A 112 -6.18 8.37 8.08
C ASP A 112 -6.86 7.02 7.86
N ILE A 113 -6.47 6.31 6.82
CA ILE A 113 -7.06 5.01 6.49
C ILE A 113 -6.05 3.86 6.47
N ALA A 114 -4.79 4.05 6.88
CA ALA A 114 -3.77 2.99 6.86
C ALA A 114 -4.19 1.74 7.64
N ASN A 115 -4.91 1.90 8.76
CA ASN A 115 -5.46 0.78 9.55
C ASN A 115 -6.98 0.73 9.50
N ILE A 116 -7.64 1.17 8.41
CA ILE A 116 -9.11 1.15 8.36
C ILE A 116 -9.67 -0.27 8.41
N GLY A 117 -8.99 -1.26 7.81
CA GLY A 117 -9.43 -2.65 7.79
C GLY A 117 -9.52 -3.30 9.18
N ALA A 118 -8.63 -2.92 10.10
CA ALA A 118 -8.66 -3.41 11.49
C ALA A 118 -9.65 -2.65 12.39
N ARG A 119 -10.09 -1.45 11.96
CA ARG A 119 -10.95 -0.55 12.75
C ARG A 119 -12.40 -0.55 12.30
N ALA A 120 -12.64 -0.72 11.00
CA ALA A 120 -13.98 -0.74 10.46
C ALA A 120 -14.70 -1.98 11.00
N PRO A 121 -15.95 -1.83 11.45
CA PRO A 121 -16.75 -3.00 11.81
C PRO A 121 -16.90 -3.87 10.54
N ALA A 122 -16.82 -5.19 10.71
CA ALA A 122 -16.83 -6.16 9.61
C ALA A 122 -17.93 -5.83 8.58
N GLU A 123 -17.64 -6.06 7.29
CA GLU A 123 -18.39 -5.69 6.06
C GLU A 123 -19.91 -5.46 6.22
N GLN A 124 -20.60 -6.24 7.06
CA GLN A 124 -22.01 -6.06 7.38
C GLN A 124 -22.39 -4.70 8.02
N ALA A 125 -21.47 -3.99 8.64
CA ALA A 125 -21.70 -2.68 9.25
C ALA A 125 -21.14 -1.52 8.41
N SER A 126 -20.43 -1.83 7.33
CA SER A 126 -20.02 -0.85 6.33
C SER A 126 -21.11 -0.86 5.24
N PRO A 127 -21.95 0.18 5.12
CA PRO A 127 -22.98 0.18 4.09
C PRO A 127 -22.30 0.00 2.72
N SER A 128 -22.76 -0.97 1.93
CA SER A 128 -22.35 -1.07 0.52
C SER A 128 -22.48 0.31 -0.10
N PRO A 129 -21.50 0.78 -0.89
CA PRO A 129 -21.62 2.09 -1.52
C PRO A 129 -22.78 2.03 -2.51
N ALA A 130 -23.97 2.41 -2.06
CA ALA A 130 -25.03 2.88 -2.93
C ALA A 130 -24.38 4.02 -3.72
N GLY A 131 -24.16 3.77 -5.01
CA GLY A 131 -23.18 4.45 -5.83
C GLY A 131 -23.05 5.94 -5.50
N ALA A 132 -21.85 6.35 -5.08
CA ALA A 132 -21.42 7.73 -4.85
C ALA A 132 -22.59 8.70 -4.59
N ALA A 133 -23.29 8.51 -3.46
CA ALA A 133 -24.28 9.48 -3.04
C ALA A 133 -23.59 10.84 -2.87
N ALA A 134 -24.13 11.88 -3.50
CA ALA A 134 -23.63 13.24 -3.44
C ALA A 134 -23.39 13.65 -1.97
N PRO A 135 -22.30 14.39 -1.66
CA PRO A 135 -21.97 14.73 -0.28
C PRO A 135 -23.13 15.50 0.35
N ALA A 136 -23.61 15.01 1.49
CA ALA A 136 -24.65 15.67 2.27
C ALA A 136 -24.15 17.07 2.66
N THR A 137 -24.82 18.10 2.15
CA THR A 137 -24.63 19.49 2.53
C THR A 137 -25.02 19.69 4.00
N SER A 138 -24.08 20.16 4.82
CA SER A 138 -24.34 20.77 6.14
C SER A 138 -25.33 21.95 6.02
N PRO A 139 -26.12 22.27 7.07
CA PRO A 139 -27.25 23.17 6.94
C PRO A 139 -26.80 24.64 6.98
N SER A 140 -26.57 25.24 5.81
CA SER A 140 -26.54 26.70 5.68
C SER A 140 -27.87 27.19 5.13
N ARG A 141 -28.58 27.92 5.99
CA ARG A 141 -29.83 28.64 5.71
C ARG A 141 -29.54 29.70 4.63
N GLY A 142 -30.04 29.51 3.41
CA GLY A 142 -29.89 30.46 2.31
C GLY A 142 -30.79 30.13 1.12
N THR A 143 -31.52 31.13 0.64
CA THR A 143 -32.70 31.03 -0.22
C THR A 143 -32.38 30.97 -1.73
N SER A 144 -33.10 30.10 -2.46
CA SER A 144 -33.40 30.06 -3.93
C SER A 144 -32.57 29.13 -4.83
N PRO A 145 -33.12 28.67 -5.98
CA PRO A 145 -34.36 27.92 -6.15
C PRO A 145 -34.11 26.51 -6.74
N ALA A 146 -35.08 25.62 -6.55
CA ALA A 146 -35.02 24.22 -6.96
C ALA A 146 -35.07 24.03 -8.49
N VAL A 147 -34.17 23.19 -9.01
CA VAL A 147 -34.29 22.59 -10.35
C VAL A 147 -34.98 21.24 -10.17
N SER A 148 -36.22 21.12 -10.64
CA SER A 148 -36.98 19.86 -10.67
C SER A 148 -36.41 18.90 -11.71
N PRO A 149 -36.27 17.59 -11.41
CA PRO A 149 -35.93 16.61 -12.43
C PRO A 149 -37.17 16.23 -13.25
N THR A 150 -37.09 16.44 -14.57
CA THR A 150 -38.08 15.99 -15.54
C THR A 150 -38.15 14.46 -15.55
N SER A 151 -39.35 13.92 -15.35
CA SER A 151 -39.68 12.50 -15.46
C SER A 151 -39.62 12.05 -16.92
N GLN A 152 -38.63 11.23 -17.29
CA GLN A 152 -38.62 10.57 -18.60
C GLN A 152 -39.34 9.22 -18.51
N GLY A 153 -40.62 9.28 -18.88
CA GLY A 153 -41.20 8.47 -19.95
C GLY A 153 -40.89 6.98 -19.99
N ARG A 154 -41.87 6.19 -19.57
CA ARG A 154 -42.04 4.76 -19.90
C ARG A 154 -41.97 4.55 -21.42
N ALA A 155 -41.08 3.68 -21.89
CA ALA A 155 -41.03 3.19 -23.27
C ALA A 155 -41.45 1.70 -23.33
N PRO A 156 -42.09 1.25 -24.42
CA PRO A 156 -42.82 -0.02 -24.47
C PRO A 156 -41.93 -1.24 -24.70
N THR A 157 -42.44 -2.38 -24.25
CA THR A 157 -41.93 -3.73 -24.51
C THR A 157 -41.85 -4.03 -26.00
N ALA A 158 -40.64 -4.23 -26.52
CA ALA A 158 -40.38 -4.91 -27.78
C ALA A 158 -39.29 -5.96 -27.56
N ALA A 159 -39.68 -7.23 -27.68
CA ALA A 159 -38.77 -8.36 -27.67
C ALA A 159 -37.96 -8.39 -28.98
N SER A 160 -36.66 -8.65 -28.88
CA SER A 160 -35.83 -9.12 -30.00
C SER A 160 -34.68 -9.97 -29.47
N PRO A 161 -34.27 -11.02 -30.22
CA PRO A 161 -33.55 -12.18 -29.68
C PRO A 161 -32.05 -11.94 -29.57
N ALA A 162 -31.42 -12.69 -28.65
CA ALA A 162 -29.99 -12.67 -28.36
C ALA A 162 -29.12 -13.07 -29.58
N PRO A 163 -27.99 -12.40 -29.83
CA PRO A 163 -27.00 -12.87 -30.78
C PRO A 163 -26.13 -13.98 -30.16
N LYS A 164 -25.92 -15.05 -30.94
CA LYS A 164 -25.07 -16.21 -30.64
C LYS A 164 -23.62 -15.76 -30.44
N GLN A 165 -23.00 -16.22 -29.35
CA GLN A 165 -21.57 -16.08 -29.09
C GLN A 165 -20.76 -17.01 -30.00
N THR A 166 -19.80 -16.45 -30.72
CA THR A 166 -18.72 -17.19 -31.40
C THR A 166 -17.53 -17.31 -30.44
N PRO A 167 -16.91 -18.49 -30.26
CA PRO A 167 -15.77 -18.62 -29.36
C PRO A 167 -14.50 -18.02 -29.99
N SER A 168 -13.82 -17.12 -29.27
CA SER A 168 -12.47 -16.65 -29.62
C SER A 168 -11.41 -17.67 -29.18
N PRO A 169 -10.31 -17.85 -29.94
CA PRO A 169 -9.32 -18.88 -29.71
C PRO A 169 -8.38 -18.56 -28.52
N SER A 170 -7.95 -19.62 -27.82
CA SER A 170 -6.95 -19.59 -26.75
C SER A 170 -5.60 -19.01 -27.23
N PRO A 171 -4.94 -18.16 -26.43
CA PRO A 171 -3.53 -17.81 -26.68
C PRO A 171 -2.60 -18.99 -26.38
N ALA A 172 -1.68 -19.21 -27.30
CA ALA A 172 -0.66 -20.25 -27.31
C ALA A 172 0.28 -20.22 -26.10
N ALA A 173 0.73 -21.42 -25.72
CA ALA A 173 1.76 -21.67 -24.72
C ALA A 173 3.10 -20.99 -25.09
N GLN A 174 3.71 -20.29 -24.13
CA GLN A 174 5.10 -19.88 -24.21
C GLN A 174 6.02 -20.92 -23.54
N PRO A 175 7.21 -21.20 -24.10
CA PRO A 175 8.12 -22.23 -23.60
C PRO A 175 8.74 -21.86 -22.25
N GLY A 176 8.87 -22.87 -21.38
CA GLY A 176 9.29 -22.73 -20.00
C GLY A 176 10.74 -22.28 -19.80
N SER A 177 10.94 -21.48 -18.76
CA SER A 177 12.25 -21.23 -18.15
C SER A 177 12.55 -22.31 -17.10
N PRO A 178 13.82 -22.76 -16.98
CA PRO A 178 14.19 -23.94 -16.20
C PRO A 178 14.19 -23.65 -14.69
N ALA A 179 13.83 -24.67 -13.91
CA ALA A 179 13.84 -24.67 -12.45
C ALA A 179 15.27 -24.48 -11.92
N PRO A 180 15.48 -23.65 -10.88
CA PRO A 180 16.77 -23.64 -10.19
C PRO A 180 16.89 -24.87 -9.29
N ALA A 181 18.00 -25.58 -9.52
CA ALA A 181 18.40 -26.82 -8.87
C ALA A 181 18.54 -26.70 -7.35
N ALA A 182 18.17 -27.79 -6.67
CA ALA A 182 18.54 -28.04 -5.29
C ALA A 182 20.07 -27.97 -5.14
N SER A 183 20.54 -27.34 -4.06
CA SER A 183 21.94 -27.40 -3.63
C SER A 183 22.04 -27.82 -2.17
N PRO A 184 23.15 -28.46 -1.79
CA PRO A 184 23.16 -29.62 -0.91
C PRO A 184 23.29 -29.28 0.57
N ALA A 185 22.83 -30.21 1.40
CA ALA A 185 23.05 -30.24 2.84
C ALA A 185 24.52 -30.55 3.19
N ALA A 186 25.08 -29.85 4.19
CA ALA A 186 26.20 -30.30 5.02
C ALA A 186 26.35 -29.36 6.25
N PRO A 187 27.13 -29.72 7.29
CA PRO A 187 26.80 -30.65 8.37
C PRO A 187 26.73 -29.94 9.74
N GLY A 188 26.28 -30.67 10.77
CA GLY A 188 26.01 -30.14 12.10
C GLY A 188 27.20 -29.56 12.87
N GLY A 189 26.87 -28.63 13.77
CA GLY A 189 27.70 -28.16 14.87
C GLY A 189 26.81 -27.82 16.07
N SER A 190 27.09 -28.45 17.22
CA SER A 190 26.40 -28.30 18.50
C SER A 190 26.63 -26.93 19.19
N PRO A 191 25.84 -26.56 20.21
CA PRO A 191 25.56 -25.16 20.56
C PRO A 191 26.59 -24.57 21.53
N ALA A 192 26.84 -23.26 21.41
CA ALA A 192 27.60 -22.47 22.37
C ALA A 192 26.65 -21.71 23.32
N ALA A 193 26.99 -21.74 24.60
CA ALA A 193 26.16 -21.37 25.75
C ALA A 193 25.93 -19.87 25.94
N SER A 194 24.76 -19.53 26.50
CA SER A 194 24.36 -18.21 26.97
C SER A 194 25.09 -17.79 28.25
N PRO A 195 25.51 -16.52 28.42
CA PRO A 195 25.80 -15.97 29.73
C PRO A 195 24.59 -15.24 30.32
N ALA A 196 24.35 -15.54 31.60
CA ALA A 196 23.26 -15.05 32.45
C ALA A 196 23.39 -13.56 32.83
N SER A 197 22.23 -12.92 33.04
CA SER A 197 22.10 -11.59 33.66
C SER A 197 22.35 -11.63 35.17
N PRO A 198 22.93 -10.59 35.78
CA PRO A 198 22.80 -10.35 37.21
C PRO A 198 21.83 -9.18 37.50
N GLY A 199 20.76 -9.47 38.25
CA GLY A 199 20.18 -8.52 39.21
C GLY A 199 20.88 -8.68 40.57
N PRO A 200 20.40 -8.08 41.68
CA PRO A 200 19.15 -7.34 41.90
C PRO A 200 19.27 -5.81 41.80
#